data_AF-K8WY28-F1
#
_entry.id   AF-K8WY28-F1
#
_cell.length_a   1.000
_cell.length_b   1.000
_cell.length_c   1.000
_cell.angle_alpha   90.00
_cell.angle_beta   90.00
_cell.angle_gamma   90.00
#
_symmetry.space_group_name_H-M   'P 1'
#
loop_
_entity.id
_entity.type
_entity.pdbx_description
1 polymer ?
#
loop_
_entity_poly.entity_id
_entity_poly.type
_entity_poly.pdbx_seq_one_letter_code
_entity_poly.pdbx_strand_id
1 'polypeptide(L)' 'MPIIASGQTLQALTHSITVGSRITVTGFVSTHQGRNGLSKLVLHAEQIDLIDSGD' A
#
# COMPACT_ATOMS: atom_id res chain seq x y z
N MET A 1 5.31 -6.12 -5.11
CA MET A 1 4.70 -6.54 -3.82
C MET A 1 3.33 -5.87 -3.71
N PRO A 2 2.24 -6.61 -3.49
CA PRO A 2 0.92 -6.01 -3.27
C PRO A 2 0.85 -5.28 -1.93
N ILE A 3 0.17 -4.14 -1.92
CA ILE A 3 -0.07 -3.29 -0.75
C ILE A 3 -1.58 -3.18 -0.57
N ILE A 4 -2.06 -3.33 0.65
CA ILE A 4 -3.47 -3.16 1.00
C ILE A 4 -3.59 -1.98 1.95
N ALA A 5 -4.35 -0.97 1.55
CA ALA A 5 -4.75 0.14 2.41
C ALA A 5 -6.20 -0.09 2.86
N SER A 6 -6.42 -0.26 4.15
CA SER A 6 -7.74 -0.53 4.73
C SER A 6 -8.16 0.58 5.69
N GLY A 7 -9.46 0.82 5.81
CA GLY A 7 -10.02 1.88 6.65
C GLY A 7 -10.20 3.20 5.90
N GLN A 8 -11.06 4.07 6.46
CA GLN A 8 -11.49 5.32 5.80
C GLN A 8 -10.38 6.37 5.73
N THR A 9 -9.54 6.47 6.77
CA THR A 9 -8.42 7.43 6.82
C THR A 9 -7.43 7.22 5.68
N LEU A 10 -7.03 5.96 5.44
CA LEU A 10 -6.12 5.60 4.37
C LEU A 10 -6.79 5.71 2.99
N GLN A 11 -8.10 5.43 2.88
CA GLN A 11 -8.82 5.59 1.62
C GLN A 11 -8.72 7.01 1.07
N ALA A 12 -8.96 8.04 1.91
CA ALA A 12 -8.85 9.43 1.47
C ALA A 12 -7.47 9.76 0.88
N LEU A 13 -6.41 9.20 1.46
CA LEU A 13 -5.05 9.39 0.99
C LEU A 13 -4.76 8.62 -0.31
N THR A 14 -5.36 7.44 -0.50
CA THR A 14 -5.18 6.70 -1.76
C THR A 14 -5.77 7.41 -2.99
N HIS A 15 -6.70 8.35 -2.82
CA HIS A 15 -7.26 9.12 -3.93
C HIS A 15 -6.24 10.03 -4.64
N SER A 16 -5.17 10.44 -3.96
CA SER A 16 -4.10 11.26 -4.56
C SER A 16 -2.95 10.43 -5.13
N ILE A 17 -2.96 9.10 -4.94
CA ILE A 17 -1.93 8.20 -5.44
C ILE A 17 -2.32 7.75 -6.84
N THR A 18 -1.44 8.01 -7.80
CA THR A 18 -1.62 7.60 -9.19
C THR A 18 -0.42 6.78 -9.66
N VAL A 19 -0.53 6.18 -10.85
CA VAL A 19 0.58 5.43 -11.44
C VAL A 19 1.77 6.38 -11.63
N GLY A 20 2.92 6.02 -11.06
CA GLY A 20 4.13 6.85 -11.09
C GLY A 20 4.36 7.68 -9.82
N SER A 21 3.38 7.78 -8.92
CA SER A 21 3.57 8.43 -7.62
C SER A 21 4.68 7.75 -6.81
N ARG A 22 5.61 8.56 -6.29
CA ARG A 22 6.62 8.12 -5.34
C ARG A 22 6.05 8.24 -3.94
N ILE A 23 5.96 7.12 -3.23
CA ILE A 23 5.41 7.06 -1.88
C ILE A 23 6.29 6.21 -0.97
N THR A 24 6.24 6.54 0.32
CA THR A 24 6.71 5.67 1.40
C THR A 24 5.49 5.01 2.04
N VAL A 25 5.56 3.70 2.27
CA VAL A 25 4.47 2.96 2.92
C VAL A 25 5.02 2.24 4.13
N THR A 26 4.40 2.47 5.28
CA THR A 26 4.75 1.85 6.57
C THR A 26 3.58 0.99 7.03
N GLY A 27 3.89 -0.17 7.60
CA GLY A 27 2.91 -1.08 8.16
C GLY A 27 3.50 -2.45 8.42
N PHE A 28 2.67 -3.49 8.37
CA PHE A 28 3.08 -4.86 8.68
C PHE A 28 2.95 -5.79 7.47
N VAL A 29 3.85 -6.77 7.41
CA VAL A 29 3.85 -7.80 6.36
C VAL A 29 3.00 -8.97 6.80
N SER A 30 2.15 -9.45 5.89
CA SER A 30 1.36 -10.66 6.05
C SER A 30 1.46 -11.53 4.80
N THR A 31 0.98 -12.77 4.89
CA THR A 31 0.88 -13.67 3.74
C THR A 31 -0.57 -14.04 3.48
N HIS A 32 -0.99 -13.92 2.22
CA HIS A 32 -2.33 -14.31 1.78
C HIS A 32 -2.20 -15.48 0.81
N GLN A 33 -2.98 -16.54 1.03
CA GLN A 33 -3.02 -17.66 0.10
C GLN A 33 -3.85 -17.27 -1.13
N GLY A 34 -3.21 -17.29 -2.30
CA GLY A 34 -3.90 -17.06 -3.57
C GLY A 34 -4.84 -18.22 -3.93
N ARG A 35 -5.75 -17.98 -4.87
CA ARG A 35 -6.66 -19.02 -5.39
C ARG A 35 -5.93 -20.22 -6.02
N ASN A 36 -4.67 -20.05 -6.38
CA ASN A 36 -3.80 -21.10 -6.91
C ASN A 36 -3.03 -21.86 -5.81
N GLY A 37 -3.34 -21.65 -4.53
CA GLY A 37 -2.66 -22.27 -3.39
C GLY A 37 -1.30 -21.65 -3.03
N LEU A 38 -0.79 -20.69 -3.82
CA LEU A 38 0.48 -20.04 -3.54
C LEU A 38 0.32 -18.89 -2.54
N SER A 39 1.15 -18.86 -1.51
CA SER A 39 1.23 -17.74 -0.57
C SER A 39 1.88 -16.52 -1.23
N LYS A 40 1.20 -15.38 -1.13
CA LYS A 40 1.69 -14.08 -1.58
C LYS A 40 2.00 -13.22 -0.38
N LEU A 41 3.18 -12.59 -0.40
CA LEU A 41 3.55 -11.59 0.60
C LEU A 41 2.80 -10.29 0.30
N VAL A 42 2.17 -9.73 1.32
CA VAL A 42 1.34 -8.52 1.24
C VAL A 42 1.76 -7.56 2.33
N LEU A 43 1.87 -6.28 2.00
CA LEU A 43 2.05 -5.21 3.00
C LEU A 43 0.68 -4.60 3.32
N HIS A 44 0.26 -4.67 4.57
CA HIS A 44 -0.89 -3.92 5.06
C HIS A 44 -0.40 -2.54 5.50
N ALA A 45 -0.87 -1.50 4.81
CA ALA A 45 -0.48 -0.14 5.06
C ALA A 45 -1.18 0.39 6.31
N GLU A 46 -0.39 0.94 7.23
CA GLU A 46 -0.85 1.69 8.41
C GLU A 46 -0.66 3.20 8.18
N GLN A 47 0.43 3.58 7.51
CA GLN A 47 0.74 4.94 7.11
C GLN A 47 1.28 4.97 5.68
N ILE A 48 0.91 6.00 4.93
CA ILE A 48 1.43 6.27 3.59
C ILE A 48 1.85 7.74 3.56
N ASP A 49 3.01 8.02 3.01
CA ASP A 49 3.54 9.38 2.85
C ASP A 49 3.87 9.62 1.38
N LEU A 50 3.37 10.72 0.81
CA LEU A 50 3.73 11.17 -0.53
C LEU A 50 5.14 11.76 -0.49
N ILE A 51 6.03 11.26 -1.32
CA ILE A 51 7.34 11.86 -1.52
C ILE A 51 7.16 12.91 -2.61
N ASP A 52 6.85 14.12 -2.19
CA ASP A 52 6.83 15.24 -3.14
C ASP A 52 8.27 15.46 -3.63
N SER A 53 8.46 15.29 -4.93
CA SER A 53 9.73 15.59 -5.58
C SER A 53 9.67 17.07 -5.93
N GLY A 54 9.62 17.92 -4.91
CA GLY A 54 9.70 19.36 -5.08
C GLY A 54 11.08 19.70 -5.63
N ASP A 55 11.13 19.95 -6.93
CA ASP A 55 12.14 20.73 -7.64
C ASP A 55 11.46 22.02 -8.14
#